data_AF-A0A533STS4-F1
#
_entry.id   AF-A0A533STS4-F1
#
_cell.length_a   1.000
_cell.length_b   1.000
_cell.length_c   1.000
_cell.angle_alpha   90.00
_cell.angle_beta   90.00
_cell.angle_gamma   90.00
#
_symmetry.space_group_name_H-M   'P 1'
#
loop_
_entity.id
_entity.type
_entity.pdbx_description
1 polymer ?
#
loop_
_entity_poly.entity_id
_entity_poly.type
_entity_poly.pdbx_seq_one_letter_code
_entity_poly.pdbx_strand_id
1 'polypeptide(L)'
;MEPKKHSPLIAIVLAVVIGLMVIALLNGVIRPTQIVVAKSAIAPGTILSDVLVELRTIPIGARPADALTKTEDAVGKMLAVGRAPGDFIVQSVLGEIAGAGIPAELPEGHVALAIHVNQASGIAGLLRPGQTVTIIGMLSPDLLSDNPVSVMTGPLTDFGLP
;
A
#
# COMPACT_ATOMS: atom_id res chain seq x y z
N MET A 1 10.09 -0.94 -76.19
CA MET A 1 9.85 -0.68 -74.76
C MET A 1 9.01 -1.84 -74.27
N GLU A 2 9.64 -2.87 -73.72
CA GLU A 2 8.97 -4.13 -73.38
C GLU A 2 8.48 -4.04 -71.92
N PRO A 3 7.17 -4.25 -71.65
CA PRO A 3 6.64 -4.09 -70.31
C PRO A 3 7.07 -5.28 -69.45
N LYS A 4 7.99 -5.04 -68.51
CA LYS A 4 8.47 -6.03 -67.55
C LYS A 4 7.29 -6.45 -66.66
N LYS A 5 6.72 -7.63 -66.95
CA LYS A 5 5.60 -8.22 -66.22
C LYS A 5 6.02 -8.51 -64.79
N HIS A 6 5.74 -7.60 -63.85
CA HIS A 6 6.03 -7.81 -62.44
C HIS A 6 5.23 -9.03 -61.95
N SER A 7 5.93 -10.10 -61.58
CA SER A 7 5.29 -11.32 -61.09
C SER A 7 4.60 -11.03 -59.75
N PRO A 8 3.30 -11.36 -59.59
CA PRO A 8 2.54 -11.10 -58.36
C PRO A 8 3.12 -11.79 -57.12
N LEU A 9 4.00 -12.79 -57.32
CA LEU A 9 4.74 -13.47 -56.25
C LEU A 9 5.63 -12.52 -55.43
N ILE A 10 6.23 -11.50 -56.06
CA ILE A 10 7.08 -10.53 -55.34
C ILE A 10 6.25 -9.73 -54.34
N ALA A 11 5.04 -9.31 -54.73
CA ALA A 11 4.14 -8.57 -53.84
C ALA A 11 3.68 -9.42 -52.65
N ILE A 12 3.41 -10.72 -52.87
CA ILE A 12 3.01 -11.65 -51.80
C ILE A 12 4.15 -11.87 -50.81
N VAL A 13 5.37 -12.12 -51.30
CA VAL A 13 6.54 -12.31 -50.42
C VAL A 13 6.81 -11.06 -49.59
N LEU A 14 6.73 -9.87 -50.20
CA LEU A 14 6.96 -8.61 -49.51
C LEU A 14 5.89 -8.34 -48.44
N ALA A 15 4.62 -8.67 -48.72
CA ALA A 15 3.52 -8.59 -47.75
C ALA A 15 3.73 -9.54 -46.56
N VAL A 16 4.16 -10.78 -46.81
CA VAL A 16 4.45 -11.75 -45.75
C VAL A 16 5.62 -11.29 -44.87
N VAL A 17 6.68 -10.75 -45.48
CA VAL A 17 7.85 -10.24 -44.73
C VAL A 17 7.46 -9.04 -43.86
N ILE A 18 6.69 -8.09 -44.39
CA ILE A 18 6.19 -6.94 -43.59
C ILE A 18 5.29 -7.46 -42.46
N GLY A 19 4.40 -8.41 -42.73
CA GLY A 19 3.53 -9.01 -41.71
C GLY A 19 4.32 -9.67 -40.59
N LEU A 20 5.33 -10.49 -40.93
CA LEU A 20 6.22 -11.13 -39.95
C LEU A 20 7.01 -10.09 -39.15
N MET A 21 7.51 -9.04 -39.80
CA MET A 21 8.27 -7.97 -39.15
C MET A 21 7.40 -7.17 -38.16
N VAL A 22 6.15 -6.88 -38.53
CA VAL A 22 5.18 -6.20 -37.65
C VAL A 22 4.83 -7.08 -36.44
N ILE A 23 4.59 -8.37 -36.65
CA ILE A 23 4.34 -9.32 -35.54
C ILE A 23 5.55 -9.41 -34.60
N ALA A 24 6.77 -9.47 -35.15
CA ALA A 24 8.00 -9.49 -34.36
C ALA A 24 8.18 -8.21 -33.53
N LEU A 25 7.93 -7.03 -34.12
CA LEU A 25 7.99 -5.76 -33.39
C LEU A 25 6.91 -5.68 -32.29
N LEU A 26 5.68 -6.06 -32.58
CA LEU A 26 4.58 -6.04 -31.61
C LEU A 26 4.86 -6.96 -30.41
N ASN A 27 5.38 -8.17 -30.65
CA ASN A 27 5.79 -9.10 -29.59
C ASN A 27 7.01 -8.63 -28.79
N GLY A 28 7.89 -7.83 -29.39
CA GLY A 28 9.03 -7.21 -28.71
C GLY A 28 8.62 -6.07 -27.77
N VAL A 29 7.64 -5.25 -28.19
CA VAL A 29 7.27 -4.02 -27.50
C VAL A 29 6.13 -4.22 -26.49
N ILE A 30 5.17 -5.10 -26.77
CA ILE A 30 3.92 -5.22 -25.99
C ILE A 30 3.89 -6.56 -25.27
N ARG A 31 4.95 -6.92 -24.55
CA ARG A 31 4.88 -8.10 -23.65
C ARG A 31 3.94 -7.74 -22.49
N PRO A 32 2.74 -8.34 -22.39
CA PRO A 32 1.81 -8.02 -21.31
C PRO A 32 2.36 -8.60 -20.00
N THR A 33 2.45 -7.78 -18.96
CA THR A 33 2.78 -8.22 -17.61
C THR A 33 1.63 -7.86 -16.68
N GLN A 34 1.32 -8.76 -15.76
CA GLN A 34 0.36 -8.48 -14.69
C GLN A 34 1.09 -7.78 -13.55
N ILE A 35 0.49 -6.73 -13.03
CA ILE A 35 0.97 -6.01 -11.85
C ILE A 35 -0.17 -5.77 -10.88
N VAL A 36 0.16 -5.66 -9.60
CA VAL A 36 -0.79 -5.33 -8.55
C VAL A 36 -0.99 -3.82 -8.50
N VAL A 37 -2.26 -3.40 -8.55
CA VAL A 37 -2.66 -2.00 -8.46
C VAL A 37 -3.69 -1.81 -7.34
N ALA A 38 -3.78 -0.59 -6.83
CA ALA A 38 -4.80 -0.24 -5.85
C ALA A 38 -6.17 -0.16 -6.52
N LYS A 39 -7.15 -0.92 -6.01
CA LYS A 39 -8.53 -0.91 -6.52
C LYS A 39 -9.32 0.33 -6.05
N SER A 40 -9.01 0.82 -4.86
CA SER A 40 -9.62 2.01 -4.25
C SER A 40 -8.55 2.90 -3.62
N ALA A 41 -8.94 4.06 -3.08
CA ALA A 41 -8.03 4.86 -2.28
C ALA A 41 -7.65 4.08 -1.01
N ILE A 42 -6.35 3.93 -0.74
CA ILE A 42 -5.82 3.23 0.43
C ILE A 42 -5.03 4.22 1.27
N ALA A 43 -5.41 4.37 2.54
CA ALA A 43 -4.72 5.25 3.46
C ALA A 43 -3.36 4.66 3.90
N PRO A 44 -2.37 5.51 4.22
CA PRO A 44 -1.15 5.05 4.89
C PRO A 44 -1.51 4.31 6.19
N GLY A 45 -0.76 3.26 6.50
CA GLY A 45 -0.98 2.40 7.66
C GLY A 45 -2.11 1.36 7.49
N THR A 46 -2.69 1.23 6.31
CA THR A 46 -3.72 0.19 6.07
C THR A 46 -3.06 -1.15 5.75
N ILE A 47 -3.55 -2.23 6.34
CA ILE A 47 -3.18 -3.60 5.96
C ILE A 47 -3.89 -3.96 4.66
N LEU A 48 -3.12 -4.33 3.64
CA LEU A 48 -3.63 -4.71 2.33
C LEU A 48 -4.39 -6.04 2.42
N SER A 49 -5.63 -6.05 1.95
CA SER A 49 -6.48 -7.23 1.78
C SER A 49 -6.78 -7.45 0.29
N ASP A 50 -7.27 -8.63 -0.08
CA ASP A 50 -7.58 -8.95 -1.48
C ASP A 50 -8.61 -7.99 -2.10
N VAL A 51 -9.48 -7.40 -1.27
CA VAL A 51 -10.55 -6.51 -1.69
C VAL A 51 -10.02 -5.13 -2.09
N LEU A 52 -8.83 -4.75 -1.58
CA LEU A 52 -8.21 -3.43 -1.82
C LEU A 52 -7.26 -3.42 -3.01
N VAL A 53 -6.84 -4.60 -3.49
CA VAL A 53 -5.87 -4.75 -4.58
C VAL A 53 -6.47 -5.50 -5.76
N GLU A 54 -5.97 -5.22 -6.96
CA GLU A 54 -6.35 -5.97 -8.16
C GLU A 54 -5.15 -6.17 -9.08
N LEU A 55 -5.21 -7.21 -9.92
CA LEU A 55 -4.21 -7.42 -10.97
C LEU A 55 -4.64 -6.70 -12.24
N ARG A 56 -3.77 -5.81 -12.73
CA ARG A 56 -3.96 -5.12 -14.00
C ARG A 56 -2.86 -5.51 -14.97
N THR A 57 -3.25 -5.78 -16.22
CA THR A 57 -2.30 -6.06 -17.30
C THR A 57 -1.81 -4.76 -17.90
N ILE A 58 -0.49 -4.56 -17.91
CA ILE A 58 0.18 -3.43 -18.54
C ILE A 58 1.32 -3.90 -19.46
N PRO A 59 1.77 -3.09 -20.41
CA PRO A 59 2.97 -3.38 -21.19
C PRO A 59 4.22 -3.43 -20.28
N ILE A 60 5.14 -4.35 -20.54
CA ILE A 60 6.37 -4.50 -19.75
C ILE A 60 7.20 -3.20 -19.64
N GLY A 61 7.17 -2.34 -20.66
CA GLY A 61 7.87 -1.05 -20.64
C GLY A 61 7.28 -0.02 -19.66
N ALA A 62 6.05 -0.21 -19.21
CA ALA A 62 5.38 0.66 -18.22
C ALA A 62 5.52 0.13 -16.79
N ARG A 63 6.15 -1.04 -16.59
CA ARG A 63 6.30 -1.67 -15.28
C ARG A 63 7.42 -0.99 -14.48
N PRO A 64 7.14 -0.47 -13.28
CA PRO A 64 8.18 -0.09 -12.33
C PRO A 64 9.01 -1.30 -11.92
N ALA A 65 10.32 -1.13 -11.71
CA ALA A 65 11.25 -2.22 -11.36
C ALA A 65 10.76 -3.08 -10.18
N ASP A 66 10.21 -2.43 -9.16
CA ASP A 66 9.79 -3.07 -7.90
C ASP A 66 8.27 -3.33 -7.82
N ALA A 67 7.55 -3.28 -8.93
CA ALA A 67 6.11 -3.56 -8.94
C ALA A 67 5.82 -5.03 -8.66
N LEU A 68 4.89 -5.27 -7.74
CA LEU A 68 4.42 -6.61 -7.40
C LEU A 68 3.63 -7.22 -8.55
N THR A 69 3.85 -8.49 -8.84
CA THR A 69 3.17 -9.25 -9.90
C THR A 69 2.10 -10.19 -9.39
N LYS A 70 2.10 -10.47 -8.08
CA LYS A 70 1.15 -11.38 -7.43
C LYS A 70 0.47 -10.66 -6.28
N THR A 71 -0.83 -10.89 -6.15
CA THR A 71 -1.62 -10.35 -5.03
C THR A 71 -1.19 -10.94 -3.70
N GLU A 72 -0.75 -12.20 -3.66
CA GLU A 72 -0.24 -12.84 -2.45
C GLU A 72 0.92 -12.06 -1.80
N ASP A 73 1.77 -11.44 -2.62
CA ASP A 73 2.94 -10.69 -2.12
C ASP A 73 2.55 -9.32 -1.54
N ALA A 74 1.33 -8.86 -1.81
CA ALA A 74 0.78 -7.60 -1.33
C ALA A 74 -0.11 -7.79 -0.09
N VAL A 75 -0.89 -8.88 -0.06
CA VAL A 75 -1.85 -9.16 1.02
C VAL A 75 -1.13 -9.40 2.35
N GLY A 76 -1.64 -8.80 3.43
CA GLY A 76 -1.08 -8.91 4.78
C GLY A 76 0.05 -7.92 5.09
N LYS A 77 0.55 -7.17 4.10
CA LYS A 77 1.53 -6.10 4.32
C LYS A 77 0.85 -4.75 4.56
N MET A 78 1.54 -3.87 5.27
CA MET A 78 1.04 -2.53 5.58
C MET A 78 1.51 -1.54 4.53
N LEU A 79 0.63 -0.66 4.08
CA LEU A 79 1.01 0.38 3.12
C LEU A 79 1.63 1.57 3.85
N ALA A 80 2.91 1.86 3.65
CA ALA A 80 3.59 2.98 4.32
C ALA A 80 3.17 4.35 3.76
N VAL A 81 2.86 4.41 2.46
CA VAL A 81 2.45 5.65 1.77
C VAL A 81 1.13 5.40 1.07
N GLY A 82 0.14 6.25 1.33
CA GLY A 82 -1.21 6.14 0.75
C GLY A 82 -1.20 6.12 -0.78
N ARG A 83 -2.16 5.39 -1.36
CA ARG A 83 -2.26 5.16 -2.81
C ARG A 83 -3.64 5.50 -3.34
N ALA A 84 -3.68 6.15 -4.49
CA ALA A 84 -4.92 6.44 -5.20
C ALA A 84 -5.38 5.22 -6.01
N PRO A 85 -6.67 5.13 -6.40
CA PRO A 85 -7.14 4.08 -7.29
C PRO A 85 -6.35 4.05 -8.60
N GLY A 86 -5.89 2.87 -9.00
CA GLY A 86 -5.08 2.66 -10.20
C GLY A 86 -3.58 2.84 -10.01
N ASP A 87 -3.11 3.30 -8.86
CA ASP A 87 -1.68 3.38 -8.57
C ASP A 87 -1.05 1.98 -8.45
N PHE A 88 0.21 1.88 -8.83
CA PHE A 88 1.00 0.66 -8.72
C PHE A 88 1.42 0.39 -7.28
N ILE A 89 1.27 -0.86 -6.86
CA ILE A 89 1.80 -1.32 -5.57
C ILE A 89 3.23 -1.81 -5.80
N VAL A 90 4.19 -1.03 -5.31
CA VAL A 90 5.64 -1.31 -5.43
C VAL A 90 6.21 -1.71 -4.09
N GLN A 91 7.16 -2.64 -4.08
CA GLN A 91 7.72 -3.21 -2.84
C GLN A 91 8.27 -2.14 -1.88
N SER A 92 8.80 -1.03 -2.40
CA SER A 92 9.34 0.08 -1.62
C SER A 92 8.32 0.87 -0.80
N VAL A 93 7.02 0.79 -1.12
CA VAL A 93 5.96 1.44 -0.31
C VAL A 93 5.25 0.49 0.64
N LEU A 94 5.59 -0.80 0.63
CA LEU A 94 5.08 -1.73 1.63
C LEU A 94 6.02 -1.68 2.84
N GLY A 95 5.46 -1.29 3.98
CA GLY A 95 6.10 -1.46 5.27
C GLY A 95 5.91 -2.88 5.78
N GLU A 96 6.90 -3.39 6.51
CA GLU A 96 6.67 -4.53 7.38
C GLU A 96 5.64 -4.14 8.45
N ILE A 97 4.81 -5.08 8.86
CA ILE A 97 3.75 -4.90 9.87
C ILE A 97 4.30 -4.27 11.17
N ALA A 98 5.60 -4.45 11.43
CA ALA A 98 6.31 -3.91 12.58
C ALA A 98 6.83 -2.46 12.42
N GLY A 99 6.77 -1.88 11.21
CA GLY A 99 7.52 -0.66 10.86
C GLY A 99 6.68 0.57 10.45
N ALA A 100 5.35 0.46 10.35
CA ALA A 100 4.51 1.59 9.92
C ALA A 100 3.59 2.04 11.06
N GLY A 101 4.06 3.01 11.84
CA GLY A 101 3.33 3.67 12.92
C GLY A 101 4.27 4.21 13.99
N ILE A 102 3.70 4.87 15.01
CA ILE A 102 4.41 5.38 16.21
C ILE A 102 5.44 4.36 16.78
N PRO A 103 5.21 3.03 16.78
CA PRO A 103 6.20 2.06 17.28
C PRO A 103 7.54 2.05 16.54
N ALA A 104 7.60 2.47 15.27
CA ALA A 104 8.83 2.46 14.48
C ALA A 104 9.74 3.67 14.74
N GLU A 105 9.17 4.78 15.22
CA GLU A 105 9.91 5.99 15.62
C GLU A 105 10.15 6.08 17.13
N LEU A 106 9.67 5.08 17.89
CA LEU A 106 9.74 5.11 19.35
C LEU A 106 11.14 4.68 19.82
N PRO A 107 11.90 5.55 20.52
CA PRO A 107 13.20 5.17 21.06
C PRO A 107 13.07 4.03 22.07
N GLU A 108 14.12 3.20 22.21
CA GLU A 108 14.14 2.14 23.23
C GLU A 108 13.79 2.70 24.62
N GLY A 109 12.95 1.97 25.36
CA GLY A 109 12.47 2.37 26.68
C GLY A 109 11.30 3.38 26.70
N HIS A 110 10.78 3.79 25.53
CA HIS A 110 9.58 4.62 25.46
C HIS A 110 8.34 3.79 25.12
N VAL A 111 7.15 4.25 25.57
CA VAL A 111 5.86 3.60 25.32
C VAL A 111 4.90 4.61 24.71
N ALA A 112 4.27 4.24 23.59
CA ALA A 112 3.24 5.05 22.95
C ALA A 112 1.86 4.63 23.47
N LEU A 113 1.11 5.58 24.07
CA LEU A 113 -0.24 5.35 24.58
C LEU A 113 -1.24 6.24 23.83
N ALA A 114 -2.22 5.62 23.17
CA ALA A 114 -3.33 6.33 22.53
C ALA A 114 -4.50 6.49 23.51
N ILE A 115 -4.87 7.73 23.83
CA ILE A 115 -5.98 8.04 24.75
C ILE A 115 -7.11 8.65 23.94
N HIS A 116 -8.24 7.95 23.88
CA HIS A 116 -9.45 8.48 23.25
C HIS A 116 -10.21 9.34 24.27
N VAL A 117 -10.42 10.61 23.95
CA VAL A 117 -11.21 11.55 24.77
C VAL A 117 -12.51 11.90 24.05
N ASN A 118 -13.62 11.89 24.79
CA ASN A 118 -14.93 12.32 24.29
C ASN A 118 -15.47 13.50 25.14
N GLN A 119 -16.50 14.20 24.65
CA GLN A 119 -17.09 15.34 25.38
C GLN A 119 -17.67 14.96 26.75
N ALA A 120 -18.02 13.69 26.98
CA ALA A 120 -18.53 13.22 28.27
C ALA A 120 -17.41 13.05 29.32
N SER A 121 -16.18 12.70 28.90
CA SER A 121 -14.98 12.65 29.76
C SER A 121 -14.32 14.01 29.99
N GLY A 122 -14.66 15.02 29.17
CA GLY A 122 -14.17 16.38 29.33
C GLY A 122 -14.98 17.08 30.40
N ILE A 123 -14.47 17.13 31.63
CA ILE A 123 -14.91 18.03 32.71
C ILE A 123 -15.42 19.37 32.15
N ALA A 124 -16.74 19.49 32.00
CA ALA A 124 -17.55 20.67 31.62
C ALA A 124 -16.80 21.91 31.05
N GLY A 125 -15.97 21.74 30.01
CA GLY A 125 -15.24 22.85 29.37
C GLY A 125 -14.04 23.43 30.13
N LEU A 126 -13.52 22.76 31.17
CA LEU A 126 -12.30 23.19 31.88
C LEU A 126 -11.02 22.94 31.06
N LEU A 127 -11.04 21.94 30.17
CA LEU A 127 -9.93 21.62 29.27
C LEU A 127 -10.16 22.23 27.88
N ARG A 128 -9.23 23.08 27.46
CA ARG A 128 -9.19 23.72 26.15
C ARG A 128 -8.02 23.17 25.32
N PRO A 129 -8.14 23.15 23.98
CA PRO A 129 -7.02 22.81 23.12
C PRO A 129 -5.77 23.63 23.46
N GLY A 130 -4.61 22.96 23.58
CA GLY A 130 -3.34 23.58 23.95
C GLY A 130 -3.01 23.56 25.44
N GLN A 131 -3.91 23.07 26.30
CA GLN A 131 -3.59 22.86 27.71
C GLN A 131 -2.89 21.52 27.95
N THR A 132 -1.85 21.56 28.79
CA THR A 132 -1.14 20.36 29.24
C THR A 132 -1.88 19.72 30.41
N VAL A 133 -2.04 18.40 30.36
CA VAL A 133 -2.64 17.60 31.44
C VAL A 133 -1.63 16.58 31.96
N THR A 134 -1.60 16.39 33.28
CA THR A 134 -0.81 15.32 33.91
C THR A 134 -1.65 14.07 34.00
N ILE A 135 -1.14 12.97 33.45
CA ILE A 135 -1.80 11.66 33.49
C ILE A 135 -0.99 10.75 34.39
N ILE A 136 -1.65 10.14 35.37
CA ILE A 136 -1.04 9.12 36.23
C ILE A 136 -1.75 7.81 35.89
N GLY A 137 -1.00 6.86 35.35
CA GLY A 137 -1.48 5.52 35.04
C GLY A 137 -0.55 4.48 35.65
N MET A 138 -1.11 3.36 36.10
CA MET A 138 -0.35 2.19 36.51
C MET A 138 -0.37 1.17 35.38
N LEU A 139 0.81 0.72 34.95
CA LEU A 139 0.97 -0.29 33.91
C LEU A 139 1.76 -1.46 34.48
N SER A 140 1.17 -2.64 34.44
CA SER A 140 1.83 -3.88 34.89
C SER A 140 2.83 -4.35 33.83
N PRO A 141 4.10 -4.64 34.19
CA PRO A 141 5.14 -5.06 33.24
C PRO A 141 4.81 -6.35 32.46
N ASP A 142 4.04 -7.24 33.08
CA ASP A 142 3.66 -8.53 32.50
C ASP A 142 2.86 -8.34 31.19
N LEU A 143 2.07 -7.27 31.09
CA LEU A 143 1.23 -6.97 29.93
C LEU A 143 2.02 -6.41 28.73
N LEU A 144 3.22 -5.89 28.97
CA LEU A 144 4.13 -5.39 27.91
C LEU A 144 4.94 -6.53 27.28
N SER A 145 5.17 -7.60 28.03
CA SER A 145 6.01 -8.72 27.61
C SER A 145 5.28 -9.67 26.67
N ASP A 146 3.97 -9.84 26.88
CA ASP A 146 3.14 -10.78 26.10
C ASP A 146 2.60 -10.21 24.79
N ASN A 147 2.47 -8.88 24.64
CA ASN A 147 1.91 -8.30 23.42
C ASN A 147 2.38 -6.85 23.16
N PRO A 148 3.21 -6.59 22.11
CA PRO A 148 3.74 -5.25 21.83
C PRO A 148 2.68 -4.24 21.34
N VAL A 149 1.46 -4.70 21.04
CA VAL A 149 0.32 -3.87 20.70
C VAL A 149 -0.88 -4.30 21.54
N SER A 150 -1.01 -3.72 22.73
CA SER A 150 -2.15 -3.98 23.61
C SER A 150 -3.07 -2.75 23.66
N VAL A 151 -4.28 -2.91 23.13
CA VAL A 151 -5.35 -1.90 23.23
C VAL A 151 -6.22 -2.27 24.42
N MET A 152 -6.04 -1.57 25.55
CA MET A 152 -6.85 -1.79 26.74
C MET A 152 -7.85 -0.65 26.93
N THR A 153 -9.14 -0.99 27.03
CA THR A 153 -10.19 -0.06 27.45
C THR A 153 -10.25 -0.07 28.98
N GLY A 154 -9.63 0.91 29.62
CA GLY A 154 -9.75 1.10 31.06
C GLY A 154 -11.05 1.84 31.41
N PRO A 155 -11.88 1.36 32.35
CA PRO A 155 -12.94 2.18 32.90
C PRO A 155 -12.30 3.33 33.69
N LEU A 156 -12.65 4.57 33.37
CA LEU A 156 -12.35 5.72 34.22
C LEU A 156 -13.28 5.63 35.44
N THR A 157 -12.88 4.87 36.47
CA THR A 157 -13.58 4.88 37.75
C THR A 157 -13.24 6.16 38.49
N ASP A 158 -14.23 7.03 38.58
CA ASP A 158 -14.40 8.16 39.50
C ASP A 158 -13.13 8.81 40.05
N PHE A 159 -12.81 10.02 39.55
CA PHE A 159 -11.78 10.89 40.13
C PHE A 159 -12.29 11.52 41.43
N GLY A 160 -12.40 10.70 42.49
CA GLY A 160 -12.58 11.20 43.84
C GLY A 160 -11.26 11.79 44.36
N LEU A 161 -11.23 13.10 44.55
CA LEU A 161 -10.18 13.78 45.32
C LEU A 161 -10.22 13.32 46.79
N PRO A 162 -9.08 13.29 47.52
CA PRO A 162 -9.08 13.13 48.98
C PRO A 162 -9.78 14.29 49.70
#